data_AF-A0A7V0LVC2-F1
#
_entry.id   AF-A0A7V0LVC2-F1
#
_cell.length_a   1.000
_cell.length_b   1.000
_cell.length_c   1.000
_cell.angle_alpha   90.00
_cell.angle_beta   90.00
_cell.angle_gamma   90.00
#
_symmetry.space_group_name_H-M   'P 1'
#
loop_
_entity.id
_entity.type
_entity.pdbx_description
1 polymer ?
#
loop_
_entity_poly.entity_id
_entity_poly.type
_entity_poly.pdbx_seq_one_letter_code
_entity_poly.pdbx_strand_id
1 'polypeptide(L)'
;MVIKKLIEVITHIGEFFILMKDSVLGVTNLYKIRKELLRQLEFFGVNSIPLVTFASLFTGMVSSVQTAYQIRDYAPLDFLGAGVAKAVMVELGPVLTALIMAGRVGAGIAAELGTMRVTEQIDALEVIGIDPAGFLILPRLIAGLIMVPLLTVLADFVAITGSAVISKLIL
;
A
#
# COMPACT_ATOMS: atom_id res chain seq x y z
N MET A 1 18.19 -32.34 -5.34
CA MET A 1 16.88 -31.77 -4.97
C MET A 1 16.96 -30.26 -4.71
N VAL A 2 17.90 -29.79 -3.87
CA VAL A 2 18.09 -28.36 -3.55
C VAL A 2 18.43 -27.50 -4.78
N ILE A 3 19.34 -27.95 -5.65
CA ILE A 3 19.75 -27.18 -6.85
C ILE A 3 18.58 -26.96 -7.82
N LYS A 4 17.70 -27.95 -8.02
CA LYS A 4 16.52 -27.80 -8.90
C LYS A 4 15.54 -26.77 -8.35
N LYS A 5 15.28 -26.81 -7.04
CA LYS A 5 14.41 -25.84 -6.35
C LYS A 5 14.99 -24.42 -6.40
N LEU A 6 16.32 -24.30 -6.31
CA LEU A 6 17.00 -23.01 -6.43
C LEU A 6 16.85 -22.42 -7.84
N ILE A 7 17.03 -23.24 -8.88
CA ILE A 7 16.85 -22.81 -10.27
C ILE A 7 15.40 -22.36 -10.50
N GLU A 8 14.41 -23.12 -10.00
CA GLU A 8 12.99 -22.79 -10.12
C GLU A 8 12.64 -21.44 -9.47
N VAL A 9 13.16 -21.17 -8.27
CA VAL A 9 12.98 -19.88 -7.60
C VAL A 9 13.57 -18.73 -8.44
N ILE A 10 14.77 -18.93 -8.99
CA ILE A 10 15.42 -17.90 -9.84
C ILE A 10 14.60 -17.66 -11.11
N THR A 11 14.08 -18.72 -11.74
CA THR A 11 13.24 -18.62 -12.93
C THR A 11 11.98 -17.80 -12.66
N HIS A 12 11.26 -18.07 -11.56
CA HIS A 12 10.06 -17.30 -11.21
C HIS A 12 10.34 -15.83 -10.92
N ILE A 13 11.48 -15.53 -10.28
CA ILE A 13 11.92 -14.15 -10.11
C ILE A 13 12.15 -13.50 -11.48
N GLY A 14 12.81 -14.20 -12.41
CA GLY A 14 13.01 -13.74 -13.78
C GLY A 14 11.70 -13.47 -14.53
N GLU A 15 10.75 -14.40 -14.47
CA GLU A 15 9.42 -14.27 -15.07
C GLU A 15 8.68 -13.05 -14.52
N PHE A 16 8.76 -12.80 -13.21
CA PHE A 16 8.17 -11.61 -12.59
C PHE A 16 8.76 -10.31 -13.17
N PHE A 17 10.09 -10.21 -13.31
CA PHE A 17 10.71 -9.01 -13.89
C PHE A 17 10.34 -8.81 -15.36
N ILE A 18 10.23 -9.90 -16.14
CA ILE A 18 9.79 -9.84 -17.52
C ILE A 18 8.34 -9.35 -17.59
N LEU A 19 7.44 -9.92 -16.78
CA LEU A 19 6.04 -9.49 -16.69
C LEU A 19 5.91 -8.02 -16.32
N MET A 20 6.70 -7.55 -15.36
CA MET A 20 6.72 -6.15 -14.95
C MET A 20 7.19 -5.22 -16.07
N LYS A 21 8.23 -5.61 -16.81
CA LYS A 21 8.72 -4.87 -17.98
C LYS A 21 7.65 -4.81 -19.08
N ASP A 22 7.04 -5.95 -19.39
CA ASP A 22 6.02 -6.06 -20.44
C ASP A 22 4.77 -5.27 -20.07
N SER A 23 4.39 -5.24 -18.80
CA SER A 23 3.28 -4.41 -18.31
C SER A 23 3.51 -2.92 -18.56
N VAL A 24 4.75 -2.43 -18.39
CA VAL A 24 5.09 -1.02 -18.60
C VAL A 24 5.19 -0.68 -20.09
N LEU A 25 5.73 -1.59 -20.92
CA LEU A 25 5.94 -1.36 -22.35
C LEU A 25 4.73 -1.71 -23.23
N GLY A 26 3.84 -2.57 -22.75
CA GLY A 26 2.68 -3.08 -23.50
C GLY A 26 1.57 -2.04 -23.72
N VAL A 27 1.63 -0.88 -23.05
CA VAL A 27 0.61 0.16 -23.20
C VAL A 27 0.94 1.08 -24.38
N THR A 28 0.33 0.75 -25.51
CA THR A 28 0.37 1.58 -26.72
C THR A 28 -0.60 2.77 -26.68
N ASN A 29 -1.59 2.78 -25.78
CA ASN A 29 -2.55 3.88 -25.64
C ASN A 29 -3.14 4.02 -24.23
N LEU A 30 -2.76 5.09 -23.50
CA LEU A 30 -3.27 5.38 -22.15
C LEU A 30 -4.78 5.61 -22.08
N TYR A 31 -5.42 5.99 -23.18
CA TYR A 31 -6.86 6.23 -23.20
C TYR A 31 -7.67 4.94 -22.95
N LYS A 32 -7.17 3.80 -23.45
CA LYS A 32 -7.85 2.49 -23.32
C LYS A 32 -7.89 2.00 -21.87
N ILE A 33 -6.85 2.30 -21.09
CA ILE A 33 -6.74 1.85 -19.69
C ILE A 33 -7.39 2.80 -18.68
N ARG A 34 -7.85 3.99 -19.10
CA ARG A 34 -8.35 5.03 -18.18
C ARG A 34 -9.47 4.53 -17.26
N LYS A 35 -10.43 3.79 -17.81
CA LYS A 35 -11.57 3.27 -17.02
C LYS A 35 -11.09 2.30 -15.94
N GLU A 36 -10.17 1.41 -16.30
CA GLU A 36 -9.57 0.46 -15.36
C GLU A 36 -8.71 1.16 -14.32
N LEU A 37 -7.92 2.17 -14.72
CA LEU A 37 -7.11 2.96 -13.81
C LEU A 37 -7.97 3.68 -12.76
N LEU A 38 -9.08 4.30 -13.15
CA LEU A 38 -9.99 4.96 -12.19
C LEU A 38 -10.58 3.96 -11.20
N ARG A 39 -10.97 2.77 -11.67
CA ARG A 39 -11.46 1.67 -10.82
C ARG A 39 -10.39 1.23 -9.81
N GLN A 40 -9.15 1.09 -10.24
CA GLN A 40 -8.04 0.71 -9.37
C GLN A 40 -7.66 1.84 -8.39
N LEU A 41 -7.72 3.11 -8.78
CA LEU A 41 -7.50 4.24 -7.86
C LEU A 41 -8.55 4.27 -6.74
N GLU A 42 -9.82 4.00 -7.05
CA GLU A 42 -10.88 3.88 -6.06
C GLU A 42 -10.66 2.67 -5.13
N PHE A 43 -10.32 1.52 -5.71
CA PHE A 43 -10.07 0.28 -4.97
C PHE A 43 -8.89 0.39 -4.00
N PHE A 44 -7.76 0.93 -4.46
CA PHE A 44 -6.58 1.16 -3.62
C PHE A 44 -6.83 2.26 -2.60
N GLY A 45 -7.39 3.39 -3.05
CA GLY A 45 -7.53 4.59 -2.26
C GLY A 45 -8.78 4.60 -1.38
N VAL A 46 -9.90 5.00 -1.99
CA VAL A 46 -11.17 5.30 -1.31
C VAL A 46 -11.60 4.15 -0.42
N ASN A 47 -11.54 2.92 -0.94
CA ASN A 47 -11.99 1.76 -0.18
C ASN A 47 -11.06 1.46 1.02
N SER A 48 -9.81 1.95 1.01
CA SER A 48 -8.81 1.75 2.06
C SER A 48 -8.76 2.86 3.11
N ILE A 49 -9.39 4.01 2.86
CA ILE A 49 -9.40 5.14 3.79
C ILE A 49 -9.88 4.75 5.19
N PRO A 50 -11.00 4.03 5.39
CA PRO A 50 -11.47 3.71 6.74
C PRO A 50 -10.45 2.88 7.52
N LEU A 51 -9.90 1.85 6.88
CA LEU A 51 -8.94 0.93 7.50
C LEU A 51 -7.66 1.66 7.92
N VAL A 52 -7.10 2.48 7.03
CA VAL A 52 -5.89 3.27 7.30
C VAL A 52 -6.14 4.30 8.39
N THR A 53 -7.29 4.98 8.36
CA THR A 53 -7.68 6.00 9.35
C THR A 53 -7.79 5.39 10.75
N PHE A 54 -8.52 4.29 10.90
CA PHE A 54 -8.68 3.64 12.20
C PHE A 54 -7.33 3.12 12.74
N ALA A 55 -6.54 2.46 11.90
CA ALA A 55 -5.25 1.91 12.33
C ALA A 55 -4.26 3.01 12.75
N SER A 56 -4.15 4.09 11.96
CA SER A 56 -3.25 5.22 12.25
C SER A 56 -3.68 6.01 13.48
N LEU A 57 -4.99 6.21 13.69
CA LEU A 57 -5.52 6.89 14.87
C LEU A 57 -5.08 6.20 16.15
N PHE A 58 -5.34 4.90 16.27
CA PHE A 58 -4.95 4.13 17.47
C PHE A 58 -3.44 4.04 17.63
N THR A 59 -2.70 3.89 16.52
CA THR A 59 -1.23 3.88 16.57
C THR A 59 -0.70 5.19 17.14
N GLY A 60 -1.20 6.34 16.67
CA GLY A 60 -0.79 7.65 17.16
C GLY A 60 -1.10 7.84 18.64
N MET A 61 -2.28 7.40 19.08
CA MET A 61 -2.67 7.46 20.49
C MET A 61 -1.73 6.62 21.38
N VAL A 62 -1.49 5.37 21.00
CA VAL A 62 -0.59 4.46 21.75
C VAL A 62 0.84 5.00 21.76
N SER A 63 1.32 5.50 20.62
CA SER A 63 2.67 6.06 20.48
C SER A 63 2.89 7.27 21.39
N SER A 64 1.87 8.13 21.55
CA SER A 64 1.95 9.29 22.46
C SER A 64 2.16 8.87 23.90
N VAL A 65 1.32 7.97 24.38
CA VAL A 65 1.36 7.48 25.76
C VAL A 65 2.69 6.76 26.01
N GLN A 66 3.11 5.90 25.08
CA GLN A 66 4.37 5.18 25.17
C GLN A 66 5.59 6.10 25.18
N THR A 67 5.60 7.13 24.34
CA THR A 67 6.71 8.11 24.28
C THR A 67 6.75 8.94 25.55
N ALA A 68 5.60 9.37 26.08
CA ALA A 68 5.53 10.13 27.33
C ALA A 68 6.12 9.34 28.51
N TYR A 69 5.81 8.05 28.62
CA TYR A 69 6.43 7.19 29.63
C TYR A 69 7.96 7.06 29.47
N GLN A 70 8.47 7.04 28.24
CA GLN A 70 9.90 6.92 27.98
C GLN A 70 10.68 8.21 28.28
N ILE A 71 10.08 9.38 28.09
CA ILE A 71 10.78 10.65 28.25
C ILE A 71 10.60 11.28 29.63
N ARG A 72 9.59 10.88 30.42
CA ARG A 72 9.21 11.54 31.67
C ARG A 72 10.37 11.75 32.66
N ASP A 73 11.32 10.82 32.71
CA ASP A 73 12.46 10.87 33.63
C ASP A 73 13.73 11.50 33.02
N TYR A 74 13.73 11.78 31.71
CA TYR A 74 14.92 12.19 30.95
C TYR A 74 14.78 13.55 30.24
N ALA A 75 13.55 13.99 29.92
CA ALA A 75 13.29 15.23 29.20
C ALA A 75 11.93 15.86 29.57
N PRO A 76 11.77 17.19 29.41
CA PRO A 76 10.48 17.87 29.56
C PRO A 76 9.43 17.31 28.58
N LEU A 77 8.17 17.22 29.05
CA LEU A 77 7.05 16.75 28.24
C LEU A 77 6.72 17.67 27.04
N ASP A 78 7.23 18.91 27.02
CA ASP A 78 7.10 19.82 25.88
C ASP A 78 7.73 19.23 24.60
N PHE A 79 8.72 18.33 24.72
CA PHE A 79 9.34 17.65 23.59
C PHE A 79 8.54 16.44 23.08
N LEU A 80 7.47 16.04 23.77
CA LEU A 80 6.66 14.87 23.41
C LEU A 80 6.13 14.95 21.99
N GLY A 81 5.51 16.08 21.62
CA GLY A 81 4.92 16.27 20.30
C GLY A 81 5.96 16.15 19.18
N ALA A 82 7.15 16.72 19.37
CA ALA A 82 8.23 16.63 18.40
C ALA A 82 8.75 15.18 18.26
N GLY A 83 8.87 14.45 19.36
CA GLY A 83 9.27 13.04 19.37
C GLY A 83 8.27 12.15 18.63
N VAL A 84 6.99 12.26 18.97
CA VAL A 84 5.91 11.46 18.37
C VAL A 84 5.76 11.79 16.88
N ALA A 85 5.71 13.07 16.51
CA ALA A 85 5.55 13.46 15.11
C ALA A 85 6.70 12.95 14.24
N LYS A 86 7.94 13.04 14.73
CA LYS A 86 9.12 12.52 14.02
C LYS A 86 9.06 10.99 13.85
N ALA A 87 8.73 10.25 14.92
CA ALA A 87 8.64 8.79 14.86
C ALA A 87 7.53 8.32 13.91
N VAL A 88 6.39 9.01 13.91
CA VAL A 88 5.26 8.71 13.02
C VAL A 88 5.65 8.95 11.56
N MET A 89 6.11 10.16 11.21
CA MET A 89 6.38 10.52 9.82
C MET A 89 7.54 9.74 9.17
N VAL A 90 8.58 9.41 9.95
CA VAL A 90 9.77 8.75 9.40
C VAL A 90 9.60 7.24 9.31
N GLU A 91 8.89 6.63 10.28
CA GLU A 91 8.86 5.18 10.42
C GLU A 91 7.43 4.63 10.43
N LEU A 92 6.64 4.97 11.45
CA LEU A 92 5.40 4.25 11.72
C LEU A 92 4.35 4.45 10.62
N GLY A 93 4.14 5.68 10.15
CA GLY A 93 3.16 5.99 9.12
C GLY A 93 3.42 5.25 7.80
N PRO A 94 4.62 5.39 7.20
CA PRO A 94 4.99 4.67 5.99
C PRO A 94 4.91 3.15 6.15
N VAL A 95 5.48 2.59 7.23
CA VAL A 95 5.54 1.14 7.44
C VAL A 95 4.15 0.54 7.67
N LEU A 96 3.32 1.17 8.51
CA LEU A 96 1.98 0.67 8.80
C LEU A 96 1.08 0.75 7.57
N THR A 97 1.14 1.87 6.84
CA THR A 97 0.37 2.01 5.60
C THR A 97 0.80 0.95 4.59
N ALA A 98 2.10 0.74 4.38
CA ALA A 98 2.62 -0.28 3.48
C ALA A 98 2.16 -1.69 3.86
N LEU A 99 2.22 -2.05 5.16
CA LEU A 99 1.81 -3.36 5.65
C LEU A 99 0.31 -3.61 5.45
N ILE A 100 -0.53 -2.62 5.80
CA ILE A 100 -1.98 -2.69 5.63
C ILE A 100 -2.33 -2.84 4.15
N MET A 101 -1.70 -2.03 3.30
CA MET A 101 -1.95 -2.03 1.86
C MET A 101 -1.50 -3.33 1.21
N ALA A 102 -0.32 -3.85 1.58
CA ALA A 102 0.18 -5.13 1.09
C ALA A 102 -0.78 -6.29 1.45
N GLY A 103 -1.31 -6.32 2.67
CA GLY A 103 -2.29 -7.34 3.07
C GLY A 103 -3.62 -7.20 2.34
N ARG A 104 -4.27 -6.04 2.46
CA ARG A 104 -5.65 -5.82 1.99
C ARG A 104 -5.72 -5.69 0.46
N VAL A 105 -4.87 -4.86 -0.13
CA VAL A 105 -4.89 -4.66 -1.58
C VAL A 105 -4.19 -5.80 -2.30
N GLY A 106 -3.08 -6.33 -1.77
CA GLY A 106 -2.38 -7.48 -2.36
C GLY A 106 -3.27 -8.72 -2.45
N ALA A 107 -3.98 -9.07 -1.37
CA ALA A 107 -4.94 -10.17 -1.39
C ALA A 107 -6.10 -9.91 -2.37
N GLY A 108 -6.58 -8.66 -2.44
CA GLY A 108 -7.62 -8.25 -3.37
C GLY A 108 -7.22 -8.40 -4.85
N ILE A 109 -6.00 -7.98 -5.21
CA ILE A 109 -5.47 -8.15 -6.57
C ILE A 109 -5.33 -9.63 -6.91
N ALA A 110 -4.79 -10.44 -6.00
CA ALA A 110 -4.62 -11.86 -6.22
C ALA A 110 -5.97 -12.56 -6.44
N ALA A 111 -6.98 -12.22 -5.64
CA ALA A 111 -8.33 -12.73 -5.80
C ALA A 111 -8.95 -12.29 -7.14
N GLU A 112 -8.83 -11.01 -7.50
CA GLU A 112 -9.40 -10.47 -8.73
C GLU A 112 -8.76 -11.12 -9.98
N LEU A 113 -7.43 -11.14 -10.06
CA LEU A 113 -6.72 -11.77 -11.18
C LEU A 113 -6.96 -13.28 -11.23
N GLY A 114 -7.05 -13.94 -10.07
CA GLY A 114 -7.41 -15.35 -9.98
C GLY A 114 -8.80 -15.65 -10.55
N THR A 115 -9.80 -14.84 -10.20
CA THR A 115 -11.14 -14.95 -10.77
C THR A 115 -11.13 -14.69 -12.28
N MET A 116 -10.41 -13.67 -12.75
CA MET A 116 -10.28 -13.37 -14.18
C MET A 116 -9.63 -14.52 -14.95
N ARG A 117 -8.67 -15.23 -14.34
CA ARG A 117 -8.04 -16.40 -14.95
C ARG A 117 -9.00 -17.59 -15.01
N VAL A 118 -9.71 -17.89 -13.92
CA VAL A 118 -10.66 -19.03 -13.87
C VAL A 118 -11.87 -18.80 -14.78
N THR A 119 -12.25 -17.54 -15.01
CA THR A 119 -13.35 -17.17 -15.92
C THR A 119 -12.89 -16.91 -17.36
N GLU A 120 -11.63 -17.25 -17.69
CA GLU A 120 -11.02 -17.10 -19.03
C GLU A 120 -11.05 -15.65 -19.57
N GLN A 121 -11.25 -14.65 -18.72
CA GLN A 121 -11.26 -13.24 -19.14
C GLN A 121 -9.88 -12.77 -19.62
N ILE A 122 -8.81 -13.33 -19.06
CA ILE A 122 -7.44 -13.03 -19.48
C ILE A 122 -7.20 -13.57 -20.90
N ASP A 123 -7.59 -14.83 -21.17
CA ASP A 123 -7.45 -15.44 -22.49
C ASP A 123 -8.33 -14.72 -23.53
N ALA A 124 -9.52 -14.27 -23.13
CA ALA A 124 -10.40 -13.48 -23.98
C ALA A 124 -9.75 -12.16 -24.44
N LEU A 125 -8.97 -11.49 -23.58
CA LEU A 125 -8.23 -10.28 -23.94
C LEU A 125 -7.16 -10.57 -25.01
N GLU A 126 -6.45 -11.69 -24.89
CA GLU A 126 -5.44 -12.10 -25.85
C GLU A 126 -6.06 -12.40 -27.23
N VAL A 127 -7.21 -13.09 -27.26
CA VAL A 127 -7.93 -13.42 -28.51
C VAL A 127 -8.37 -12.18 -29.28
N ILE A 128 -8.74 -11.11 -28.59
CA ILE A 128 -9.12 -9.84 -29.22
C ILE A 128 -7.92 -8.91 -29.49
N GLY A 129 -6.70 -9.40 -29.30
CA GLY A 129 -5.45 -8.69 -29.59
C GLY A 129 -5.12 -7.57 -28.59
N ILE A 130 -5.61 -7.66 -27.36
CA ILE A 130 -5.25 -6.75 -26.27
C ILE A 130 -4.21 -7.44 -25.38
N ASP A 131 -3.07 -6.79 -25.18
CA ASP A 131 -2.06 -7.27 -24.24
C ASP A 131 -2.61 -7.22 -22.79
N PRO A 132 -2.80 -8.37 -22.12
CA PRO A 132 -3.38 -8.42 -20.79
C PRO A 132 -2.44 -7.84 -19.73
N ALA A 133 -1.12 -7.93 -19.91
CA ALA A 133 -0.15 -7.38 -18.95
C ALA A 133 -0.28 -5.84 -18.87
N GLY A 134 -0.22 -5.15 -20.01
CA GLY A 134 -0.42 -3.71 -20.07
C GLY A 134 -1.83 -3.26 -19.68
N PHE A 135 -2.86 -4.04 -19.99
CA PHE A 135 -4.25 -3.66 -19.68
C PHE A 135 -4.63 -3.88 -18.21
N LEU A 136 -4.12 -4.94 -17.58
CA LEU A 136 -4.48 -5.31 -16.21
C LEU A 136 -3.43 -4.87 -15.18
N ILE A 137 -2.16 -5.15 -15.41
CA ILE A 137 -1.13 -4.97 -14.37
C ILE A 137 -0.75 -3.50 -14.25
N LEU A 138 -0.55 -2.79 -15.36
CA LEU A 138 -0.11 -1.39 -15.32
C LEU A 138 -1.04 -0.46 -14.52
N PRO A 139 -2.38 -0.47 -14.72
CA PRO A 139 -3.28 0.38 -13.93
C PRO A 139 -3.18 0.15 -12.43
N ARG A 140 -2.97 -1.10 -12.01
CA ARG A 140 -2.78 -1.49 -10.60
C ARG A 140 -1.46 -0.97 -10.04
N LEU A 141 -0.38 -1.03 -10.83
CA LEU A 141 0.92 -0.47 -10.46
C LEU A 141 0.84 1.05 -10.28
N ILE A 142 0.22 1.75 -11.23
CA ILE A 142 0.04 3.21 -11.16
C ILE A 142 -0.84 3.57 -9.96
N ALA A 143 -1.94 2.85 -9.73
CA ALA A 143 -2.80 3.07 -8.57
C ALA A 143 -2.04 2.86 -7.25
N GLY A 144 -1.21 1.82 -7.14
CA GLY A 144 -0.36 1.60 -5.97
C GLY A 144 0.66 2.71 -5.74
N LEU A 145 1.38 3.11 -6.78
CA LEU A 145 2.39 4.16 -6.72
C LEU A 145 1.81 5.52 -6.29
N ILE A 146 0.58 5.83 -6.67
CA ILE A 146 -0.08 7.10 -6.33
C ILE A 146 -0.80 7.01 -4.98
N MET A 147 -1.61 5.97 -4.77
CA MET A 147 -2.50 5.92 -3.61
C MET A 147 -1.79 5.53 -2.33
N VAL A 148 -0.73 4.71 -2.36
CA VAL A 148 -0.02 4.32 -1.13
C VAL A 148 0.64 5.55 -0.46
N PRO A 149 1.43 6.39 -1.15
CA PRO A 149 1.98 7.61 -0.55
C PRO A 149 0.91 8.59 -0.07
N LEU A 150 -0.19 8.76 -0.82
CA LEU A 150 -1.30 9.62 -0.41
C LEU A 150 -1.96 9.12 0.88
N LEU A 151 -2.17 7.81 1.00
CA LEU A 151 -2.69 7.20 2.22
C LEU A 151 -1.69 7.29 3.38
N THR A 152 -0.39 7.27 3.12
CA THR A 152 0.64 7.49 4.14
C THR A 152 0.55 8.90 4.72
N VAL A 153 0.40 9.92 3.88
CA VAL A 153 0.21 11.32 4.34
C VAL A 153 -1.06 11.44 5.19
N LEU A 154 -2.15 10.79 4.78
CA LEU A 154 -3.37 10.72 5.57
C LEU A 154 -3.14 10.02 6.92
N ALA A 155 -2.44 8.90 6.93
CA ALA A 155 -2.10 8.15 8.13
C ALA A 155 -1.28 9.00 9.11
N ASP A 156 -0.26 9.72 8.64
CA ASP A 156 0.56 10.60 9.45
C ASP A 156 -0.27 11.71 10.09
N PHE A 157 -1.13 12.35 9.29
CA PHE A 157 -2.02 13.40 9.78
C PHE A 157 -2.97 12.88 10.87
N VAL A 158 -3.60 11.74 10.63
CA VAL A 158 -4.54 11.12 11.58
C VAL A 158 -3.83 10.64 12.84
N ALA A 159 -2.65 10.05 12.72
CA ALA A 159 -1.86 9.58 13.86
C ALA A 159 -1.39 10.76 14.73
N ILE A 160 -0.87 11.84 14.13
CA ILE A 160 -0.41 13.02 14.87
C ILE A 160 -1.59 13.71 15.55
N THR A 161 -2.71 13.88 14.87
CA THR A 161 -3.90 14.48 15.49
C THR A 161 -4.46 13.62 16.62
N GLY A 162 -4.52 12.30 16.44
CA GLY A 162 -4.89 11.34 17.50
C GLY A 162 -3.95 11.41 18.71
N SER A 163 -2.64 11.54 18.47
CA SER A 163 -1.63 11.70 19.52
C SER A 163 -1.82 12.99 20.32
N ALA A 164 -2.11 14.11 19.66
CA ALA A 164 -2.33 15.39 20.32
C ALA A 164 -3.58 15.37 21.20
N VAL A 165 -4.66 14.74 20.73
CA VAL A 165 -5.91 14.58 21.49
C VAL A 165 -5.67 13.74 22.74
N ILE A 166 -5.02 12.59 22.63
CA ILE A 166 -4.80 11.71 23.79
C ILE A 166 -3.82 12.31 24.78
N SER A 167 -2.78 12.99 24.29
CA SER A 167 -1.79 13.63 25.15
C SER A 167 -2.46 14.67 26.05
N LYS A 168 -3.34 15.51 25.49
CA LYS A 168 -4.05 16.53 26.28
C LYS A 168 -5.05 15.94 27.27
N LEU A 169 -5.59 14.75 26.97
CA LEU A 169 -6.63 14.13 27.79
C LEU A 169 -6.05 13.36 29.00
N ILE A 170 -4.88 12.73 28.83
CA ILE A 170 -4.32 11.78 29.80
C ILE A 170 -3.05 12.30 30.50
N LEU A 171 -2.25 13.14 29.85
CA LEU A 171 -0.92 13.57 30.32
C LEU A 171 -0.94 15.01 30.80
#